data_AF-U2ERR3-F1
#
_entry.id   AF-U2ERR3-F1
#
_cell.length_a   1.000
_cell.length_b   1.000
_cell.length_c   1.000
_cell.angle_alpha   90.00
_cell.angle_beta   90.00
_cell.angle_gamma   90.00
#
_symmetry.space_group_name_H-M   'P 1'
#
loop_
_entity.id
_entity.type
_entity.pdbx_description
1 polymer ?
#
loop_
_entity_poly.entity_id
_entity_poly.type
_entity_poly.pdbx_seq_one_letter_code
_entity_poly.pdbx_strand_id
1 'polypeptide(L)'
;MVESYDVACISVDYHCIGNRPQLGAKFGLDDIDRAILIRELAKIGITLPIDLKIVDNYDKTCVLLKSLNEEITIRKESGVLPDDFILDISMTMLPTKNEYQNFGVMQAMDVLNAVLYTKKYINNAKFEHLPVIMVGSSHGGYLAHMCAKIAPWLVDGVIDNSSYAIFLWKLIGFGKEIDFTRFFGCGTGNLYENLNLYFCDKTYWTLNDKSPYYFSDAREEIRNILNLDHLTVQSSYKKPIYVSYHCIYDKEVAPAKDKTKLYETLKKLKFDATLHMIKDESEVDGKFIKSLTHGMGMSYKLLLQRELSGVMKKILSKKDKKDEINEKCIEYKCGDLLYKFSEVSDQIRLEVTNI
;
A
#
# COMPACT_ATOMS: atom_id res chain seq x y z
N MET A 1 21.46 12.81 -4.64
CA MET A 1 20.31 13.07 -5.54
C MET A 1 20.21 14.56 -5.79
N VAL A 2 19.81 15.37 -4.79
CA VAL A 2 19.74 16.84 -4.91
C VAL A 2 21.12 17.47 -5.23
N GLU A 3 22.21 16.89 -4.73
CA GLU A 3 23.58 17.34 -5.05
C GLU A 3 24.01 17.04 -6.49
N SER A 4 23.33 16.10 -7.17
CA SER A 4 23.74 15.59 -8.49
C SER A 4 22.77 15.97 -9.61
N TYR A 5 21.56 16.40 -9.25
CA TYR A 5 20.47 16.75 -10.17
C TYR A 5 19.81 18.03 -9.68
N ASP A 6 19.47 18.94 -10.58
CA ASP A 6 18.74 20.17 -10.27
C ASP A 6 17.25 19.87 -10.00
N VAL A 7 16.99 19.24 -8.85
CA VAL A 7 15.66 18.77 -8.43
C VAL A 7 15.40 19.11 -6.98
N ALA A 8 14.12 19.34 -6.66
CA ALA A 8 13.63 19.31 -5.28
C ALA A 8 13.12 17.90 -4.96
N CYS A 9 13.45 17.38 -3.78
CA CYS A 9 12.94 16.10 -3.29
C CYS A 9 11.96 16.32 -2.14
N ILE A 10 10.82 15.65 -2.20
CA ILE A 10 9.80 15.67 -1.15
C ILE A 10 9.65 14.23 -0.66
N SER A 11 9.73 14.05 0.67
CA SER A 11 9.33 12.81 1.34
C SER A 11 8.14 13.15 2.23
N VAL A 12 7.13 12.29 2.24
CA VAL A 12 5.84 12.57 2.88
C VAL A 12 5.55 11.49 3.90
N ASP A 13 5.38 11.93 5.16
CA ASP A 13 4.82 11.10 6.22
C ASP A 13 3.30 11.04 6.06
N TYR A 14 2.85 10.28 5.06
CA TYR A 14 1.43 10.14 4.72
C TYR A 14 0.63 9.43 5.82
N HIS A 15 -0.70 9.52 5.75
CA HIS A 15 -1.62 8.90 6.69
C HIS A 15 -1.28 7.43 6.97
N CYS A 16 -1.18 7.08 8.26
CA CYS A 16 -0.92 5.72 8.71
C CYS A 16 0.45 5.15 8.26
N ILE A 17 1.43 6.00 7.92
CA ILE A 17 2.80 5.55 7.61
C ILE A 17 3.43 4.81 8.80
N GLY A 18 3.13 5.24 10.03
CA GLY A 18 3.61 4.65 11.28
C GLY A 18 2.91 3.35 11.68
N ASN A 19 2.51 2.52 10.72
CA ASN A 19 1.74 1.28 10.92
C ASN A 19 2.61 0.00 10.82
N ARG A 20 3.92 0.12 10.98
CA ARG A 20 4.82 -1.04 11.02
C ARG A 20 5.74 -0.99 12.24
N PRO A 21 6.17 -2.15 12.79
CA PRO A 21 7.02 -2.16 13.98
C PRO A 21 8.32 -1.36 13.83
N GLN A 22 8.92 -1.37 12.63
CA GLN A 22 10.16 -0.64 12.34
C GLN A 22 9.95 0.89 12.35
N LEU A 23 8.70 1.34 12.28
CA LEU A 23 8.28 2.73 12.36
C LEU A 23 7.61 3.06 13.71
N GLY A 24 7.70 2.15 14.68
CA GLY A 24 7.22 2.34 16.05
C GLY A 24 5.79 1.85 16.32
N ALA A 25 5.13 1.22 15.35
CA ALA A 25 3.80 0.66 15.59
C ALA A 25 3.85 -0.44 16.66
N LYS A 26 2.84 -0.45 17.52
CA LYS A 26 2.62 -1.51 18.51
C LYS A 26 1.61 -2.52 17.96
N PHE A 27 1.24 -3.51 18.76
CA PHE A 27 0.15 -4.43 18.44
C PHE A 27 -0.80 -4.60 19.63
N GLY A 28 -1.99 -5.07 19.36
CA GLY A 28 -3.02 -5.35 20.35
C GLY A 28 -4.12 -6.25 19.80
N LEU A 29 -5.20 -6.37 20.55
CA LEU A 29 -6.40 -7.10 20.17
C LEU A 29 -7.56 -6.12 19.99
N ASP A 30 -8.18 -6.10 18.82
CA ASP A 30 -9.51 -5.51 18.67
C ASP A 30 -10.61 -6.55 18.97
N ASP A 31 -11.88 -6.16 18.81
CA ASP A 31 -13.00 -7.06 19.13
C ASP A 31 -13.05 -8.32 18.25
N ILE A 32 -12.59 -8.23 17.00
CA ILE A 32 -12.53 -9.37 16.09
C ILE A 32 -11.39 -10.30 16.53
N ASP A 33 -10.22 -9.76 16.87
CA ASP A 33 -9.09 -10.55 17.36
C ASP A 33 -9.45 -11.29 18.65
N ARG A 34 -10.15 -10.63 19.57
CA ARG A 34 -10.65 -11.26 20.81
C ARG A 34 -11.58 -12.43 20.52
N ALA A 35 -12.53 -12.23 19.60
CA ALA A 35 -13.47 -13.29 19.23
C ALA A 35 -12.77 -14.47 18.53
N ILE A 36 -11.82 -14.18 17.64
CA ILE A 36 -10.97 -15.20 17.01
C ILE A 36 -10.19 -15.97 18.06
N LEU A 37 -9.48 -15.27 18.96
CA LEU A 37 -8.65 -15.91 19.98
C LEU A 37 -9.46 -16.83 20.90
N ILE A 38 -10.64 -16.39 21.36
CA ILE A 38 -11.52 -17.24 22.18
C ILE A 38 -11.90 -18.51 21.43
N ARG A 39 -12.27 -18.39 20.15
CA ARG A 39 -12.63 -19.54 19.32
C ARG A 39 -11.45 -20.49 19.10
N GLU A 40 -10.26 -19.98 18.79
CA GLU A 40 -9.07 -20.81 18.57
C GLU A 40 -8.62 -21.53 19.85
N LEU A 41 -8.67 -20.84 21.00
CA LEU A 41 -8.38 -21.45 22.31
C LEU A 41 -9.39 -22.54 22.69
N ALA A 42 -10.67 -22.34 22.40
CA ALA A 42 -11.70 -23.34 22.68
C ALA A 42 -11.48 -24.66 21.92
N LYS A 43 -10.92 -24.62 20.70
CA LYS A 43 -10.60 -25.83 19.91
C LYS A 43 -9.58 -26.73 20.59
N ILE A 44 -8.71 -26.16 21.43
CA ILE A 44 -7.69 -26.88 22.18
C ILE A 44 -8.03 -27.01 23.68
N GLY A 45 -9.29 -26.76 24.04
CA GLY A 45 -9.77 -26.91 25.42
C GLY A 45 -9.18 -25.89 26.39
N ILE A 46 -8.84 -24.69 25.92
CA ILE A 46 -8.47 -23.55 26.78
C ILE A 46 -9.66 -22.62 26.90
N THR A 47 -10.08 -22.36 28.15
CA THR A 47 -11.02 -21.27 28.48
C THR A 47 -10.27 -20.24 29.30
N LEU A 48 -10.25 -18.99 28.84
CA LEU A 48 -9.56 -17.92 29.56
C LEU A 48 -10.33 -17.56 30.83
N PRO A 49 -9.66 -17.42 31.98
CA PRO A 49 -10.30 -17.02 33.24
C PRO A 49 -10.58 -15.50 33.31
N ILE A 50 -10.40 -14.79 32.20
CA ILE A 50 -10.50 -13.33 32.11
C ILE A 50 -11.38 -12.92 30.93
N ASP A 51 -12.04 -11.78 31.06
CA ASP A 51 -12.61 -11.07 29.91
C ASP A 51 -11.47 -10.40 29.13
N LEU A 52 -11.27 -10.80 27.87
CA LEU A 52 -10.25 -10.23 27.00
C LEU A 52 -10.39 -8.72 26.76
N LYS A 53 -11.53 -8.11 27.09
CA LYS A 53 -11.68 -6.64 27.09
C LYS A 53 -10.71 -5.94 28.04
N ILE A 54 -10.25 -6.60 29.10
CA ILE A 54 -9.25 -6.02 30.01
C ILE A 54 -7.86 -5.91 29.35
N VAL A 55 -7.62 -6.68 28.29
CA VAL A 55 -6.41 -6.65 27.45
C VAL A 55 -6.60 -5.57 26.38
N ASP A 56 -6.40 -4.33 26.81
CA ASP A 56 -6.72 -3.10 26.07
C ASP A 56 -5.48 -2.34 25.56
N ASN A 57 -4.28 -2.84 25.84
CA ASN A 57 -3.04 -2.20 25.46
C ASN A 57 -1.92 -3.20 25.16
N TYR A 58 -0.84 -2.68 24.60
CA TYR A 58 0.34 -3.45 24.19
C TYR A 58 0.95 -4.28 25.33
N ASP A 59 1.18 -3.68 26.50
CA ASP A 59 1.88 -4.36 27.60
C ASP A 59 1.06 -5.55 28.13
N LYS A 60 -0.25 -5.34 28.32
CA LYS A 60 -1.17 -6.43 28.70
C LYS A 60 -1.26 -7.51 27.61
N THR A 61 -1.19 -7.12 26.34
CA THR A 61 -1.18 -8.06 25.22
C THR A 61 0.09 -8.91 25.25
N CYS A 62 1.25 -8.32 25.50
CA CYS A 62 2.51 -9.05 25.65
C CYS A 62 2.47 -10.05 26.82
N VAL A 63 1.86 -9.66 27.95
CA VAL A 63 1.66 -10.56 29.10
C VAL A 63 0.77 -11.74 28.71
N LEU A 64 -0.36 -11.49 28.04
CA LEU A 64 -1.26 -12.54 27.56
C LEU A 64 -0.53 -13.52 26.62
N LEU A 65 0.19 -13.01 25.62
CA LEU A 65 0.93 -13.86 24.68
C LEU A 65 1.99 -14.71 25.37
N LYS A 66 2.72 -14.14 26.35
CA LYS A 66 3.68 -14.89 27.15
C LYS A 66 3.00 -16.04 27.91
N SER A 67 1.91 -15.75 28.61
CA SER A 67 1.16 -16.77 29.36
C SER A 67 0.57 -17.85 28.46
N LEU A 68 0.07 -17.49 27.27
CA LEU A 68 -0.40 -18.46 26.29
C LEU A 68 0.74 -19.35 25.78
N ASN A 69 1.90 -18.77 25.47
CA ASN A 69 3.06 -19.55 25.02
C ASN A 69 3.49 -20.60 26.06
N GLU A 70 3.50 -20.23 27.34
CA GLU A 70 3.82 -21.12 28.48
C GLU A 70 2.75 -22.21 28.66
N GLU A 71 1.47 -21.86 28.59
CA GLU A 71 0.37 -22.84 28.66
C GLU A 71 0.44 -23.88 27.54
N ILE A 72 0.77 -23.45 26.30
CA ILE A 72 0.97 -24.39 25.19
C ILE A 72 2.17 -25.31 25.45
N THR A 73 3.29 -24.81 25.99
CA THR A 73 4.42 -25.67 26.39
C THR A 73 3.97 -26.76 27.37
N ILE A 74 3.27 -26.39 28.45
CA ILE A 74 2.82 -27.35 29.47
C ILE A 74 1.89 -28.42 28.87
N ARG A 75 1.01 -28.03 27.95
CA ARG A 75 0.11 -28.98 27.26
C ARG A 75 0.86 -29.93 26.33
N LYS A 76 1.95 -29.48 25.70
CA LYS A 76 2.81 -30.34 24.88
C LYS A 76 3.57 -31.34 25.76
N GLU A 77 4.20 -30.85 26.83
CA GLU A 77 4.93 -31.69 27.79
C GLU A 77 4.06 -32.75 28.48
N SER A 78 2.77 -32.46 28.70
CA SER A 78 1.80 -33.40 29.26
C SER A 78 1.15 -34.33 28.22
N GLY A 79 1.52 -34.21 26.94
CA GLY A 79 0.98 -35.02 25.84
C GLY A 79 -0.47 -34.68 25.45
N VAL A 80 -1.02 -33.56 25.95
CA VAL A 80 -2.35 -33.06 25.58
C VAL A 80 -2.34 -32.46 24.18
N LEU A 81 -1.24 -31.82 23.79
CA LEU A 81 -1.00 -31.28 22.45
C LEU A 81 0.22 -31.95 21.80
N PRO A 82 0.25 -32.07 20.47
CA PRO A 82 1.42 -32.55 19.74
C PRO A 82 2.66 -31.67 19.94
N ASP A 83 3.86 -32.26 19.90
CA ASP A 83 5.14 -31.54 20.06
C ASP A 83 5.38 -30.46 18.98
N ASP A 84 4.79 -30.62 17.80
CA ASP A 84 4.87 -29.67 16.69
C ASP A 84 3.71 -28.67 16.66
N PHE A 85 2.81 -28.70 17.64
CA PHE A 85 1.68 -27.79 17.72
C PHE A 85 2.15 -26.33 17.89
N ILE A 86 1.55 -25.45 17.09
CA ILE A 86 1.70 -24.00 17.14
C ILE A 86 0.30 -23.38 17.11
N LEU A 87 0.04 -22.39 17.97
CA LEU A 87 -1.22 -21.65 17.99
C LEU A 87 -1.14 -20.43 17.07
N ASP A 88 -2.03 -20.36 16.09
CA ASP A 88 -2.18 -19.19 15.23
C ASP A 88 -3.04 -18.11 15.90
N ILE A 89 -2.53 -16.88 15.98
CA ILE A 89 -3.19 -15.75 16.66
C ILE A 89 -3.35 -14.57 15.70
N SER A 90 -4.60 -14.11 15.55
CA SER A 90 -4.92 -12.83 14.89
C SER A 90 -4.60 -11.67 15.83
N MET A 91 -3.97 -10.64 15.29
CA MET A 91 -3.53 -9.45 16.02
C MET A 91 -3.78 -8.20 15.18
N THR A 92 -3.98 -7.06 15.81
CA THR A 92 -4.10 -5.77 15.12
C THR A 92 -2.86 -4.91 15.36
N MET A 93 -2.30 -4.37 14.29
CA MET A 93 -1.28 -3.32 14.34
C MET A 93 -1.90 -2.03 14.88
N LEU A 94 -1.22 -1.40 15.82
CA LEU A 94 -1.59 -0.13 16.43
C LEU A 94 -0.66 0.97 15.89
N PRO A 95 -1.11 1.82 14.95
CA PRO A 95 -0.29 2.86 14.37
C PRO A 95 0.17 3.88 15.42
N THR A 96 1.34 4.48 15.23
CA THR A 96 1.96 5.44 16.19
C THR A 96 1.10 6.68 16.49
N LYS A 97 0.23 7.07 15.55
CA LYS A 97 -0.66 8.24 15.66
C LYS A 97 -2.13 7.86 15.89
N ASN A 98 -2.42 6.62 16.26
CA ASN A 98 -3.77 6.08 16.40
C ASN A 98 -4.64 6.21 15.13
N GLU A 99 -4.00 6.27 13.97
CA GLU A 99 -4.63 6.33 12.65
C GLU A 99 -5.24 4.97 12.26
N TYR A 100 -5.65 4.84 11.00
CA TYR A 100 -6.21 3.61 10.44
C TYR A 100 -5.80 3.47 8.97
N GLN A 101 -5.83 2.26 8.45
CA GLN A 101 -5.50 1.96 7.08
C GLN A 101 -6.74 2.10 6.19
N ASN A 102 -6.71 3.11 5.30
CA ASN A 102 -7.72 3.31 4.26
C ASN A 102 -7.34 2.64 2.93
N PHE A 103 -6.06 2.26 2.79
CA PHE A 103 -5.40 1.67 1.63
C PHE A 103 -5.45 2.55 0.38
N GLY A 104 -4.39 3.34 0.18
CA GLY A 104 -4.11 4.04 -1.06
C GLY A 104 -4.72 5.43 -1.16
N VAL A 105 -6.05 5.56 -1.02
CA VAL A 105 -6.75 6.82 -1.38
C VAL A 105 -6.31 7.99 -0.49
N MET A 106 -6.46 7.88 0.83
CA MET A 106 -6.02 8.96 1.74
C MET A 106 -4.52 9.22 1.66
N GLN A 107 -3.72 8.15 1.56
CA GLN A 107 -2.26 8.24 1.50
C GLN A 107 -1.79 8.97 0.23
N ALA A 108 -2.38 8.66 -0.92
CA ALA A 108 -2.07 9.34 -2.18
C ALA A 108 -2.54 10.80 -2.18
N MET A 109 -3.68 11.10 -1.55
CA MET A 109 -4.13 12.48 -1.36
C MET A 109 -3.14 13.29 -0.50
N ASP A 110 -2.61 12.73 0.59
CA ASP A 110 -1.59 13.40 1.40
C ASP A 110 -0.31 13.69 0.58
N VAL A 111 0.12 12.74 -0.24
CA VAL A 111 1.28 12.93 -1.13
C VAL A 111 1.00 14.06 -2.13
N LEU A 112 -0.17 14.08 -2.77
CA LEU A 112 -0.55 15.13 -3.71
C LEU A 112 -0.67 16.50 -3.04
N ASN A 113 -1.27 16.56 -1.84
CA ASN A 113 -1.40 17.80 -1.07
C ASN A 113 -0.04 18.34 -0.62
N ALA A 114 0.90 17.48 -0.23
CA ALA A 114 2.27 17.90 0.06
C ALA A 114 2.96 18.50 -1.17
N VAL A 115 2.74 17.94 -2.37
CA VAL A 115 3.24 18.49 -3.62
C VAL A 115 2.61 19.85 -3.92
N LEU A 116 1.29 19.98 -3.85
CA LEU A 116 0.59 21.24 -4.11
C LEU A 116 1.04 22.33 -3.13
N TYR A 117 1.11 22.01 -1.84
CA TYR A 117 1.60 22.93 -0.83
C TYR A 117 3.03 23.37 -1.12
N THR A 118 3.91 22.44 -1.48
CA THR A 118 5.30 22.75 -1.83
C THR A 118 5.39 23.68 -3.04
N LYS A 119 4.61 23.40 -4.09
CA LYS A 119 4.58 24.20 -5.31
C LYS A 119 4.11 25.63 -5.06
N LYS A 120 3.14 25.83 -4.16
CA LYS A 120 2.52 27.13 -3.92
C LYS A 120 3.18 27.95 -2.83
N TYR A 121 3.52 27.34 -1.71
CA TYR A 121 3.84 28.08 -0.48
C TYR A 121 5.30 28.03 -0.08
N ILE A 122 6.08 27.07 -0.61
CA ILE A 122 7.49 26.97 -0.26
C ILE A 122 8.34 27.86 -1.19
N ASN A 123 9.28 28.59 -0.58
CA ASN A 123 10.27 29.42 -1.27
C ASN A 123 9.65 30.40 -2.29
N ASN A 124 8.59 31.11 -1.88
CA ASN A 124 7.87 32.08 -2.71
C ASN A 124 7.40 31.50 -4.06
N ALA A 125 6.79 30.30 -4.02
CA ALA A 125 6.27 29.59 -5.18
C ALA A 125 7.33 29.25 -6.27
N LYS A 126 8.63 29.19 -5.93
CA LYS A 126 9.71 28.85 -6.87
C LYS A 126 9.48 27.53 -7.62
N PHE A 127 8.66 26.63 -7.07
CA PHE A 127 8.40 25.30 -7.62
C PHE A 127 7.10 25.19 -8.43
N GLU A 128 6.35 26.28 -8.61
CA GLU A 128 5.00 26.28 -9.22
C GLU A 128 4.96 25.62 -10.62
N HIS A 129 5.99 25.82 -11.44
CA HIS A 129 6.05 25.30 -12.82
C HIS A 129 6.97 24.07 -13.00
N LEU A 130 7.52 23.54 -11.91
CA LEU A 130 8.34 22.34 -11.97
C LEU A 130 7.49 21.09 -12.28
N PRO A 131 7.96 20.22 -13.19
CA PRO A 131 7.34 18.92 -13.37
C PRO A 131 7.39 18.07 -12.10
N VAL A 132 6.41 17.18 -11.94
CA VAL A 132 6.30 16.30 -10.77
C VAL A 132 6.54 14.85 -11.18
N ILE A 133 7.58 14.24 -10.61
CA ILE A 133 7.87 12.81 -10.79
C ILE A 133 7.62 12.10 -9.46
N MET A 134 6.68 11.15 -9.46
CA MET A 134 6.40 10.28 -8.33
C MET A 134 7.35 9.08 -8.36
N VAL A 135 7.91 8.73 -7.21
CA VAL A 135 8.89 7.64 -7.10
C VAL A 135 8.49 6.74 -5.94
N GLY A 136 8.49 5.44 -6.15
CA GLY A 136 8.15 4.50 -5.09
C GLY A 136 8.52 3.06 -5.41
N SER A 137 8.54 2.24 -4.37
CA SER A 137 8.73 0.79 -4.43
C SER A 137 7.62 0.11 -3.65
N SER A 138 7.14 -1.04 -4.13
CA SER A 138 6.07 -1.81 -3.48
C SER A 138 4.83 -0.93 -3.23
N HIS A 139 4.36 -0.83 -1.97
CA HIS A 139 3.29 0.07 -1.57
C HIS A 139 3.53 1.53 -1.98
N GLY A 140 4.76 2.04 -1.86
CA GLY A 140 5.11 3.39 -2.28
C GLY A 140 4.98 3.59 -3.80
N GLY A 141 5.33 2.56 -4.59
CA GLY A 141 5.14 2.58 -6.04
C GLY A 141 3.66 2.54 -6.42
N TYR A 142 2.86 1.80 -5.65
CA TYR A 142 1.40 1.82 -5.78
C TYR A 142 0.84 3.22 -5.49
N LEU A 143 1.30 3.89 -4.43
CA LEU A 143 0.92 5.27 -4.13
C LEU A 143 1.33 6.23 -5.25
N ALA A 144 2.51 6.04 -5.86
CA ALA A 144 2.94 6.83 -7.02
C ALA A 144 1.98 6.68 -8.22
N HIS A 145 1.54 5.45 -8.51
CA HIS A 145 0.51 5.19 -9.52
C HIS A 145 -0.86 5.78 -9.13
N MET A 146 -1.27 5.67 -7.87
CA MET A 146 -2.52 6.28 -7.36
C MET A 146 -2.49 7.79 -7.48
N CYS A 147 -1.36 8.46 -7.22
CA CYS A 147 -1.23 9.90 -7.39
C CYS A 147 -1.46 10.31 -8.85
N ALA A 148 -0.87 9.57 -9.79
CA ALA A 148 -1.07 9.81 -11.22
C ALA A 148 -2.53 9.55 -11.67
N LYS A 149 -3.21 8.59 -11.04
CA LYS A 149 -4.63 8.29 -11.25
C LYS A 149 -5.52 9.42 -10.72
N ILE A 150 -5.27 9.90 -9.51
CA ILE A 150 -6.08 10.92 -8.83
C ILE A 150 -5.89 12.31 -9.43
N ALA A 151 -4.67 12.68 -9.82
CA ALA A 151 -4.35 14.01 -10.35
C ALA A 151 -3.43 13.93 -11.58
N PRO A 152 -3.92 13.40 -12.72
CA PRO A 152 -3.11 13.25 -13.95
C PRO A 152 -2.64 14.60 -14.52
N TRP A 153 -3.32 15.71 -14.18
CA TRP A 153 -2.86 17.06 -14.54
C TRP A 153 -1.59 17.49 -13.79
N LEU A 154 -1.37 16.97 -12.57
CA LEU A 154 -0.25 17.33 -11.71
C LEU A 154 0.97 16.45 -11.94
N VAL A 155 0.77 15.13 -12.15
CA VAL A 155 1.87 14.15 -12.24
C VAL A 155 2.41 14.03 -13.66
N ASP A 156 3.70 14.28 -13.84
CA ASP A 156 4.39 14.18 -15.13
C ASP A 156 5.06 12.81 -15.38
N GLY A 157 5.43 12.12 -14.31
CA GLY A 157 6.07 10.82 -14.42
C GLY A 157 5.97 9.98 -13.16
N VAL A 158 6.13 8.67 -13.34
CA VAL A 158 6.16 7.65 -12.29
C VAL A 158 7.37 6.74 -12.52
N ILE A 159 8.23 6.66 -11.51
CA ILE A 159 9.34 5.69 -11.45
C ILE A 159 9.02 4.70 -10.33
N ASP A 160 8.78 3.46 -10.73
CA ASP A 160 8.29 2.41 -9.84
C ASP A 160 9.26 1.21 -9.78
N ASN A 161 9.24 0.53 -8.63
CA ASN A 161 9.81 -0.80 -8.46
C ASN A 161 8.80 -1.71 -7.74
N SER A 162 8.38 -2.78 -8.41
CA SER A 162 7.60 -3.85 -7.82
C SER A 162 6.28 -3.42 -7.17
N SER A 163 5.62 -2.35 -7.65
CA SER A 163 4.25 -2.08 -7.16
C SER A 163 3.26 -3.11 -7.68
N TYR A 164 2.25 -3.39 -6.87
CA TYR A 164 1.07 -4.12 -7.31
C TYR A 164 0.18 -3.24 -8.20
N ALA A 165 -0.49 -3.90 -9.15
CA ALA A 165 -1.40 -3.27 -10.11
C ALA A 165 -2.88 -3.42 -9.71
N ILE A 166 -3.19 -4.45 -8.92
CA ILE A 166 -4.50 -4.75 -8.36
C ILE A 166 -4.39 -4.57 -6.84
N PHE A 167 -5.51 -4.22 -6.22
CA PHE A 167 -5.71 -4.14 -4.78
C PHE A 167 -5.13 -5.35 -4.04
N LEU A 168 -4.45 -5.10 -2.92
CA LEU A 168 -3.81 -6.13 -2.11
C LEU A 168 -4.57 -6.33 -0.80
N TRP A 169 -5.36 -7.40 -0.74
CA TRP A 169 -6.18 -7.80 0.40
C TRP A 169 -5.43 -7.83 1.73
N LYS A 170 -4.16 -8.24 1.72
CA LYS A 170 -3.33 -8.35 2.94
C LYS A 170 -3.14 -7.01 3.67
N LEU A 171 -3.28 -5.88 2.96
CA LEU A 171 -2.95 -4.55 3.48
C LEU A 171 -4.18 -3.67 3.75
N ILE A 172 -5.40 -4.21 3.70
CA ILE A 172 -6.63 -3.45 3.98
C ILE A 172 -7.06 -3.52 5.44
N GLY A 173 -6.62 -4.54 6.16
CA GLY A 173 -6.81 -4.68 7.61
C GLY A 173 -7.98 -5.55 8.07
N PHE A 174 -9.02 -5.74 7.25
CA PHE A 174 -10.20 -6.53 7.63
C PHE A 174 -10.18 -7.98 7.11
N GLY A 175 -9.11 -8.40 6.45
CA GLY A 175 -8.98 -9.77 5.90
C GLY A 175 -9.17 -10.89 6.93
N LYS A 176 -8.95 -10.58 8.21
CA LYS A 176 -9.24 -11.47 9.35
C LYS A 176 -10.71 -11.84 9.55
N GLU A 177 -11.64 -11.08 8.97
CA GLU A 177 -13.06 -11.47 8.93
C GLU A 177 -13.29 -12.70 8.04
N ILE A 178 -12.39 -12.95 7.07
CA ILE A 178 -12.43 -14.09 6.15
C ILE A 178 -11.53 -15.21 6.68
N ASP A 179 -10.23 -14.91 6.74
CA ASP A 179 -9.17 -15.84 7.13
C ASP A 179 -7.92 -15.05 7.49
N PHE A 180 -7.70 -14.89 8.80
CA PHE A 180 -6.57 -14.13 9.32
C PHE A 180 -5.21 -14.78 9.00
N THR A 181 -5.16 -16.09 8.73
CA THR A 181 -3.92 -16.79 8.37
C THR A 181 -3.53 -16.60 6.91
N ARG A 182 -4.48 -16.19 6.05
CA ARG A 182 -4.25 -15.93 4.62
C ARG A 182 -4.15 -14.45 4.28
N PHE A 183 -4.93 -13.61 4.96
CA PHE A 183 -5.10 -12.19 4.63
C PHE A 183 -4.50 -11.23 5.66
N PHE A 184 -3.47 -11.67 6.37
CA PHE A 184 -2.68 -10.81 7.25
C PHE A 184 -1.69 -9.93 6.48
N GLY A 185 -1.37 -8.77 7.05
CA GLY A 185 -0.45 -7.80 6.45
C GLY A 185 1.01 -8.11 6.70
N CYS A 186 1.35 -8.54 7.91
CA CYS A 186 2.68 -9.07 8.26
C CYS A 186 2.58 -10.08 9.39
N GLY A 187 3.53 -11.01 9.48
CA GLY A 187 3.54 -12.04 10.51
C GLY A 187 4.90 -12.18 11.15
N THR A 188 4.94 -12.77 12.35
CA THR A 188 6.20 -13.09 13.02
C THR A 188 6.19 -14.55 13.46
N GLY A 189 6.98 -15.38 12.79
CA GLY A 189 7.13 -16.81 13.14
C GLY A 189 8.10 -17.10 14.29
N ASN A 190 8.82 -16.08 14.80
CA ASN A 190 9.94 -16.29 15.74
C ASN A 190 9.85 -15.46 17.04
N LEU A 191 8.73 -14.78 17.32
CA LEU A 191 8.62 -14.00 18.57
C LEU A 191 8.35 -14.87 19.80
N TYR A 192 7.61 -15.95 19.60
CA TYR A 192 7.21 -16.92 20.61
C TYR A 192 7.38 -18.31 20.00
N GLU A 193 7.82 -19.28 20.79
CA GLU A 193 8.13 -20.63 20.32
C GLU A 193 6.87 -21.39 19.85
N ASN A 194 5.75 -21.18 20.55
CA ASN A 194 4.51 -21.92 20.33
C ASN A 194 3.41 -21.08 19.68
N LEU A 195 3.69 -19.85 19.25
CA LEU A 195 2.68 -18.95 18.69
C LEU A 195 3.10 -18.38 17.33
N ASN A 196 2.20 -18.46 16.35
CA ASN A 196 2.30 -17.69 15.12
C ASN A 196 1.43 -16.44 15.24
N LEU A 197 2.04 -15.26 15.11
CA LEU A 197 1.31 -14.00 15.16
C LEU A 197 1.04 -13.48 13.74
N TYR A 198 -0.23 -13.25 13.45
CA TYR A 198 -0.74 -12.75 12.18
C TYR A 198 -1.31 -11.34 12.37
N PHE A 199 -0.55 -10.33 11.94
CA PHE A 199 -0.92 -8.94 12.14
C PHE A 199 -1.75 -8.41 10.98
N CYS A 200 -2.92 -7.89 11.31
CA CYS A 200 -3.81 -7.14 10.43
C CYS A 200 -3.69 -5.64 10.73
N ASP A 201 -3.83 -4.81 9.70
CA ASP A 201 -3.80 -3.37 9.85
C ASP A 201 -5.09 -2.87 10.53
N LYS A 202 -4.99 -1.92 11.48
CA LYS A 202 -6.18 -1.27 12.04
C LYS A 202 -6.97 -0.60 10.93
N THR A 203 -8.25 -0.90 10.79
CA THR A 203 -9.11 -0.32 9.74
C THR A 203 -10.54 -0.12 10.24
N TYR A 204 -11.31 0.72 9.53
CA TYR A 204 -12.75 0.80 9.70
C TYR A 204 -13.50 -0.10 8.73
N TRP A 205 -12.85 -0.54 7.65
CA TRP A 205 -13.47 -1.39 6.64
C TRP A 205 -13.93 -2.73 7.21
N THR A 206 -15.02 -3.27 6.69
CA THR A 206 -15.61 -4.55 7.10
C THR A 206 -16.41 -5.18 5.96
N LEU A 207 -16.63 -6.49 5.99
CA LEU A 207 -17.53 -7.20 5.07
C LEU A 207 -19.01 -7.14 5.48
N ASN A 208 -19.32 -6.56 6.64
CA ASN A 208 -20.70 -6.36 7.05
C ASN A 208 -21.40 -5.32 6.17
N ASP A 209 -22.28 -5.79 5.28
CA ASP A 209 -23.06 -4.99 4.31
C ASP A 209 -24.00 -3.96 4.96
N LYS A 210 -24.33 -4.13 6.24
CA LYS A 210 -25.13 -3.17 7.02
C LYS A 210 -24.29 -2.05 7.63
N SER A 211 -22.96 -2.17 7.60
CA SER A 211 -22.05 -1.16 8.14
C SER A 211 -21.91 0.02 7.19
N PRO A 212 -21.85 1.28 7.69
CA PRO A 212 -21.43 2.41 6.85
C PRO A 212 -20.03 2.20 6.24
N TYR A 213 -19.21 1.36 6.87
CA TYR A 213 -17.87 1.00 6.44
C TYR A 213 -17.81 -0.33 5.66
N TYR A 214 -18.92 -0.80 5.07
CA TYR A 214 -18.92 -1.98 4.22
C TYR A 214 -17.97 -1.87 3.03
N PHE A 215 -16.94 -2.71 2.91
CA PHE A 215 -16.00 -2.66 1.79
C PHE A 215 -16.59 -3.33 0.54
N SER A 216 -17.40 -2.58 -0.21
CA SER A 216 -18.02 -3.03 -1.46
C SER A 216 -17.00 -3.15 -2.61
N ASP A 217 -17.41 -3.84 -3.67
CA ASP A 217 -16.64 -3.95 -4.92
C ASP A 217 -16.26 -2.57 -5.48
N ALA A 218 -17.14 -1.57 -5.37
CA ALA A 218 -16.86 -0.18 -5.76
C ALA A 218 -15.67 0.42 -5.00
N ARG A 219 -15.55 0.10 -3.70
CA ARG A 219 -14.44 0.54 -2.84
C ARG A 219 -13.17 -0.22 -3.18
N GLU A 220 -13.24 -1.49 -3.58
CA GLU A 220 -12.08 -2.19 -4.15
C GLU A 220 -11.65 -1.57 -5.49
N GLU A 221 -12.59 -1.31 -6.37
CA GLU A 221 -12.36 -0.91 -7.75
C GLU A 221 -11.58 0.40 -7.87
N ILE A 222 -11.88 1.39 -7.04
CA ILE A 222 -11.13 2.67 -7.03
C ILE A 222 -9.66 2.49 -6.63
N ARG A 223 -9.34 1.43 -5.87
CA ARG A 223 -7.97 1.08 -5.43
C ARG A 223 -7.22 0.26 -6.47
N ASN A 224 -7.85 -0.14 -7.56
CA ASN A 224 -7.20 -0.84 -8.66
C ASN A 224 -6.52 0.17 -9.62
N ILE A 225 -5.21 -0.03 -9.85
CA ILE A 225 -4.46 0.68 -10.89
C ILE A 225 -4.77 0.07 -12.26
N LEU A 226 -4.77 -1.26 -12.34
CA LEU A 226 -5.21 -2.03 -13.49
C LEU A 226 -6.74 -2.12 -13.50
N ASN A 227 -7.37 -1.04 -13.96
CA ASN A 227 -8.78 -1.02 -14.31
C ASN A 227 -8.90 -0.30 -15.66
N LEU A 228 -9.47 -0.97 -16.67
CA LEU A 228 -9.49 -0.47 -18.04
C LEU A 228 -10.33 0.81 -18.19
N ASP A 229 -11.48 0.88 -17.52
CA ASP A 229 -12.37 2.03 -17.57
C ASP A 229 -11.67 3.24 -16.94
N HIS A 230 -11.03 3.03 -15.78
CA HIS A 230 -10.25 4.06 -15.11
C HIS A 230 -9.04 4.53 -15.93
N LEU A 231 -8.29 3.61 -16.54
CA LEU A 231 -7.16 3.97 -17.40
C LEU A 231 -7.63 4.70 -18.67
N THR A 232 -8.80 4.35 -19.20
CA THR A 232 -9.41 5.02 -20.36
C THR A 232 -9.78 6.46 -20.01
N VAL A 233 -10.43 6.68 -18.86
CA VAL A 233 -10.68 8.03 -18.33
C VAL A 233 -9.36 8.78 -18.14
N GLN A 234 -8.35 8.18 -17.49
CA GLN A 234 -7.06 8.82 -17.29
C GLN A 234 -6.38 9.21 -18.63
N SER A 235 -6.58 8.42 -19.69
CA SER A 235 -6.00 8.66 -21.00
C SER A 235 -6.55 9.89 -21.72
N SER A 236 -7.69 10.45 -21.29
CA SER A 236 -8.20 11.72 -21.81
C SER A 236 -7.49 12.94 -21.21
N TYR A 237 -6.66 12.74 -20.19
CA TYR A 237 -5.85 13.79 -19.55
C TYR A 237 -4.41 13.75 -20.06
N LYS A 238 -3.60 14.66 -19.51
CA LYS A 238 -2.14 14.63 -19.64
C LYS A 238 -1.63 13.23 -19.27
N LYS A 239 -0.79 12.66 -20.13
CA LYS A 239 -0.29 11.28 -20.01
C LYS A 239 1.08 11.27 -19.32
N PRO A 240 1.17 10.81 -18.06
CA PRO A 240 2.44 10.69 -17.38
C PRO A 240 3.36 9.68 -18.07
N ILE A 241 4.66 9.81 -17.84
CA ILE A 241 5.66 8.85 -18.29
C ILE A 241 5.84 7.80 -17.20
N TYR A 242 5.73 6.52 -17.56
CA TYR A 242 5.89 5.41 -16.64
C TYR A 242 7.17 4.65 -16.92
N VAL A 243 7.98 4.44 -15.89
CA VAL A 243 9.09 3.47 -15.91
C VAL A 243 8.95 2.59 -14.69
N SER A 244 8.96 1.27 -14.87
CA SER A 244 8.91 0.32 -13.76
C SER A 244 9.86 -0.83 -13.95
N TYR A 245 10.34 -1.33 -12.82
CA TYR A 245 11.08 -2.57 -12.69
C TYR A 245 10.24 -3.61 -11.94
N HIS A 246 10.21 -4.85 -12.45
CA HIS A 246 9.44 -5.92 -11.84
C HIS A 246 10.13 -7.28 -12.02
N CYS A 247 9.91 -8.19 -11.07
CA CYS A 247 10.46 -9.55 -11.13
C CYS A 247 9.36 -10.55 -11.51
N ILE A 248 9.64 -11.51 -12.40
CA ILE A 248 8.65 -12.54 -12.79
C ILE A 248 8.24 -13.47 -11.64
N TYR A 249 9.07 -13.57 -10.60
CA TYR A 249 8.84 -14.44 -9.43
C TYR A 249 8.01 -13.77 -8.33
N ASP A 250 7.63 -12.50 -8.51
CA ASP A 250 6.67 -11.85 -7.63
C ASP A 250 5.26 -12.40 -7.93
N LYS A 251 4.84 -13.38 -7.12
CA LYS A 251 3.56 -14.09 -7.30
C LYS A 251 2.52 -13.72 -6.25
N GLU A 252 2.96 -13.32 -5.06
CA GLU A 252 2.10 -13.18 -3.88
C GLU A 252 1.79 -11.73 -3.51
N VAL A 253 2.73 -10.80 -3.74
CA VAL A 253 2.58 -9.41 -3.30
C VAL A 253 2.18 -8.53 -4.48
N ALA A 254 2.89 -8.64 -5.59
CA ALA A 254 2.60 -7.92 -6.82
C ALA A 254 2.75 -8.86 -8.03
N PRO A 255 1.71 -9.63 -8.39
CA PRO A 255 1.80 -10.61 -9.46
C PRO A 255 2.32 -10.01 -10.77
N ALA A 256 3.41 -10.58 -11.31
CA ALA A 256 4.04 -10.09 -12.54
C ALA A 256 3.10 -10.06 -13.76
N LYS A 257 2.12 -10.97 -13.80
CA LYS A 257 1.08 -11.01 -14.84
C LYS A 257 0.22 -9.74 -14.85
N ASP A 258 -0.12 -9.22 -13.68
CA ASP A 258 -0.98 -8.05 -13.54
C ASP A 258 -0.19 -6.79 -13.88
N LYS A 259 1.08 -6.71 -13.46
CA LYS A 259 1.98 -5.63 -13.88
C LYS A 259 2.18 -5.61 -15.39
N THR A 260 2.38 -6.77 -16.01
CA THR A 260 2.51 -6.89 -17.47
C THR A 260 1.26 -6.36 -18.17
N LYS A 261 0.07 -6.82 -17.74
CA LYS A 261 -1.21 -6.37 -18.29
C LYS A 261 -1.44 -4.87 -18.11
N LEU A 262 -1.04 -4.29 -16.97
CA LEU A 262 -1.08 -2.84 -16.74
C LEU A 262 -0.25 -2.08 -17.79
N TYR A 263 1.01 -2.46 -18.00
CA TYR A 263 1.88 -1.75 -18.92
C TYR A 263 1.51 -1.96 -20.39
N GLU A 264 0.98 -3.14 -20.75
CA GLU A 264 0.37 -3.35 -22.06
C GLU A 264 -0.84 -2.44 -22.29
N THR A 265 -1.70 -2.29 -21.27
CA THR A 265 -2.89 -1.43 -21.35
C THR A 265 -2.49 0.04 -21.46
N LEU A 266 -1.52 0.50 -20.65
CA LEU A 266 -0.94 1.86 -20.77
C LEU A 266 -0.40 2.12 -22.17
N LYS A 267 0.37 1.19 -22.75
CA LYS A 267 0.89 1.33 -24.13
C LYS A 267 -0.25 1.40 -25.17
N LYS A 268 -1.28 0.55 -25.06
CA LYS A 268 -2.46 0.58 -25.93
C LYS A 268 -3.19 1.93 -25.88
N LEU A 269 -3.24 2.54 -24.70
CA LEU A 269 -3.81 3.88 -24.47
C LEU A 269 -2.82 5.03 -24.78
N LYS A 270 -1.70 4.73 -25.45
CA LYS A 270 -0.70 5.70 -25.92
C LYS A 270 0.05 6.45 -24.81
N PHE A 271 0.15 5.88 -23.61
CA PHE A 271 1.10 6.36 -22.60
C PHE A 271 2.53 5.95 -22.97
N ASP A 272 3.51 6.78 -22.60
CA ASP A 272 4.93 6.40 -22.64
C ASP A 272 5.22 5.53 -21.41
N ALA A 273 5.16 4.22 -21.57
CA ALA A 273 5.27 3.26 -20.48
C ALA A 273 6.32 2.20 -20.77
N THR A 274 7.39 2.16 -19.97
CA THR A 274 8.46 1.17 -20.03
C THR A 274 8.40 0.25 -18.82
N LEU A 275 8.34 -1.06 -19.07
CA LEU A 275 8.43 -2.11 -18.04
C LEU A 275 9.70 -2.92 -18.26
N HIS A 276 10.58 -2.91 -17.28
CA HIS A 276 11.76 -3.76 -17.20
C HIS A 276 11.39 -5.00 -16.38
N MET A 277 11.13 -6.11 -17.07
CA MET A 277 10.81 -7.38 -16.45
C MET A 277 12.08 -8.22 -16.30
N ILE A 278 12.45 -8.50 -15.05
CA ILE A 278 13.63 -9.29 -14.68
C ILE A 278 13.23 -10.76 -14.59
N LYS A 279 13.90 -11.61 -15.37
CA LYS A 279 13.43 -12.96 -15.67
C LYS A 279 14.21 -14.06 -14.97
N ASP A 280 15.51 -13.88 -14.76
CA ASP A 280 16.35 -14.92 -14.20
C ASP A 280 17.65 -14.37 -13.59
N GLU A 281 18.43 -15.26 -12.99
CA GLU A 281 19.63 -14.94 -12.21
C GLU A 281 20.73 -14.29 -13.05
N SER A 282 20.70 -14.40 -14.39
CA SER A 282 21.69 -13.74 -15.25
C SER A 282 21.60 -12.21 -15.20
N GLU A 283 20.46 -11.66 -14.80
CA GLU A 283 20.23 -10.22 -14.63
C GLU A 283 20.56 -9.73 -13.21
N VAL A 284 20.90 -10.62 -12.28
CA VAL A 284 21.24 -10.28 -10.89
C VAL A 284 22.72 -9.89 -10.81
N ASP A 285 22.97 -8.57 -10.72
CA ASP A 285 24.32 -8.00 -10.69
C ASP A 285 24.89 -7.81 -9.26
N GLY A 286 24.09 -8.12 -8.24
CA GLY A 286 24.45 -7.96 -6.81
C GLY A 286 24.54 -6.50 -6.36
N LYS A 287 24.23 -5.52 -7.22
CA LYS A 287 24.35 -4.08 -6.95
C LYS A 287 23.03 -3.37 -7.17
N PHE A 288 22.59 -3.28 -8.43
CA PHE A 288 21.30 -2.74 -8.80
C PHE A 288 20.21 -3.76 -8.55
N ILE A 289 20.36 -4.97 -9.09
CA ILE A 289 19.45 -6.11 -8.89
C ILE A 289 20.16 -7.10 -7.99
N LYS A 290 19.65 -7.29 -6.77
CA LYS A 290 20.31 -8.11 -5.73
C LYS A 290 19.65 -9.46 -5.49
N SER A 291 18.40 -9.61 -5.91
CA SER A 291 17.66 -10.85 -5.77
C SER A 291 16.50 -10.90 -6.76
N LEU A 292 15.95 -12.09 -6.95
CA LEU A 292 14.72 -12.34 -7.70
C LEU A 292 13.48 -12.41 -6.79
N THR A 293 13.47 -11.62 -5.72
CA THR A 293 12.32 -11.51 -4.80
C THR A 293 11.60 -10.18 -5.00
N HIS A 294 10.45 -10.00 -4.34
CA HIS A 294 9.72 -8.74 -4.34
C HIS A 294 10.64 -7.53 -4.01
N GLY A 295 10.63 -6.50 -4.87
CA GLY A 295 11.48 -5.31 -4.73
C GLY A 295 12.94 -5.49 -5.18
N MET A 296 13.38 -6.74 -5.46
CA MET A 296 14.69 -7.11 -6.02
C MET A 296 15.92 -6.58 -5.25
N GLY A 297 15.73 -6.11 -4.02
CA GLY A 297 16.78 -5.43 -3.23
C GLY A 297 17.31 -4.13 -3.85
N MET A 298 16.60 -3.56 -4.82
CA MET A 298 17.00 -2.31 -5.49
C MET A 298 16.98 -1.14 -4.50
N SER A 299 17.99 -0.28 -4.57
CA SER A 299 18.00 0.98 -3.81
C SER A 299 17.34 2.11 -4.62
N TYR A 300 16.59 2.98 -3.94
CA TYR A 300 16.04 4.19 -4.56
C TYR A 300 17.12 5.06 -5.21
N LYS A 301 18.30 5.16 -4.57
CA LYS A 301 19.42 5.93 -5.08
C LYS A 301 19.84 5.45 -6.48
N LEU A 302 20.08 4.15 -6.64
CA LEU A 302 20.50 3.59 -7.93
C LEU A 302 19.38 3.64 -8.97
N LEU A 303 18.13 3.36 -8.57
CA LEU A 303 16.96 3.46 -9.45
C LEU A 303 16.82 4.86 -10.05
N LEU A 304 16.94 5.89 -9.20
CA LEU A 304 16.87 7.27 -9.66
C LEU A 304 18.09 7.69 -10.49
N GLN A 305 19.30 7.26 -10.12
CA GLN A 305 20.49 7.51 -10.93
C GLN A 305 20.35 6.97 -12.36
N ARG A 306 19.66 5.84 -12.52
CA ARG A 306 19.44 5.20 -13.82
C ARG A 306 18.34 5.88 -14.63
N GLU A 307 17.19 6.15 -14.02
CA GLU A 307 15.98 6.52 -14.77
C GLU A 307 15.66 8.02 -14.78
N LEU A 308 16.08 8.78 -13.76
CA LEU A 308 15.61 10.15 -13.57
C LEU A 308 15.94 11.05 -14.76
N SER A 309 17.20 11.04 -15.24
CA SER A 309 17.61 11.86 -16.39
C SER A 309 16.81 11.55 -17.65
N GLY A 310 16.54 10.27 -17.91
CA GLY A 310 15.79 9.83 -19.08
C GLY A 310 14.33 10.30 -19.02
N VAL A 311 13.70 10.12 -17.86
CA VAL A 311 12.32 10.58 -17.61
C VAL A 311 12.22 12.10 -17.70
N MET A 312 13.13 12.85 -17.06
CA MET A 312 13.17 14.31 -17.12
C MET A 312 13.31 14.83 -18.56
N LYS A 313 14.24 14.26 -19.35
CA LYS A 313 14.43 14.65 -20.75
C LYS A 313 13.14 14.49 -21.57
N LYS A 314 12.45 13.36 -21.39
CA LYS A 314 11.18 13.10 -22.09
C LYS A 314 10.08 14.07 -21.65
N ILE A 315 9.96 14.35 -20.35
CA ILE A 315 8.97 15.33 -19.82
C ILE A 315 9.23 16.71 -20.42
N LEU A 316 10.48 17.17 -20.38
CA LEU A 316 10.86 18.51 -20.89
C LEU A 316 10.67 18.63 -22.40
N SER A 317 10.82 17.56 -23.18
CA SER A 317 10.55 17.57 -24.62
C SER A 317 9.06 17.65 -25.00
N LYS A 318 8.14 17.36 -24.06
CA LYS A 318 6.69 17.41 -24.31
C LYS A 318 6.09 18.80 -24.08
N LYS A 319 6.83 19.72 -23.44
CA LYS A 319 6.34 21.05 -23.01
C LYS A 319 5.94 22.00 -24.15
N ASP A 320 6.25 21.69 -25.41
CA ASP A 320 5.90 22.53 -26.56
C ASP A 320 4.43 22.45 -26.97
N LYS A 321 3.64 21.54 -26.38
CA LYS A 321 2.19 21.52 -26.54
C LYS A 321 1.56 22.13 -25.29
N LYS A 322 0.90 23.28 -25.45
CA LYS A 322 -0.08 23.78 -24.47
C LYS A 322 -1.15 22.69 -24.31
N ASP A 323 -0.94 21.76 -23.39
CA ASP A 323 -2.02 20.93 -22.87
C ASP A 323 -2.86 21.91 -22.02
N GLU A 324 -3.88 22.52 -22.64
CA GLU A 324 -4.87 23.32 -21.94
C GLU A 324 -5.56 22.41 -20.91
N ILE A 325 -5.16 22.54 -19.64
CA ILE A 325 -5.82 21.87 -18.52
C ILE A 325 -7.15 22.61 -18.34
N ASN A 326 -8.20 22.11 -18.99
CA ASN A 326 -9.51 22.76 -18.97
C ASN A 326 -10.21 22.59 -17.60
N GLU A 327 -9.95 21.49 -16.88
CA GLU A 327 -10.49 21.27 -15.53
C GLU A 327 -9.54 20.39 -14.69
N LYS A 328 -9.20 20.82 -13.48
CA LYS A 328 -8.38 20.06 -12.52
C LYS A 328 -9.25 19.11 -11.70
N CYS A 329 -9.97 18.26 -12.41
CA CYS A 329 -10.94 17.31 -11.86
C CYS A 329 -10.87 16.00 -12.65
N ILE A 330 -11.16 14.87 -12.01
CA ILE A 330 -11.34 13.57 -12.64
C ILE A 330 -12.40 12.76 -11.90
N GLU A 331 -13.18 12.00 -12.64
CA GLU A 331 -14.30 11.21 -12.11
C GLU A 331 -14.17 9.74 -12.52
N TYR A 332 -14.45 8.85 -11.58
CA TYR A 332 -14.40 7.41 -11.75
C TYR A 332 -15.71 6.79 -11.27
N LYS A 333 -16.44 6.16 -12.19
CA LYS A 333 -17.57 5.31 -11.88
C LYS A 333 -17.04 3.96 -11.39
N CYS A 334 -17.45 3.55 -10.19
CA CYS A 334 -17.10 2.27 -9.58
C CYS A 334 -18.40 1.64 -9.07
N GLY A 335 -18.93 0.61 -9.75
CA GLY A 335 -20.24 0.04 -9.41
C GLY A 335 -21.35 1.10 -9.25
N ASP A 336 -21.88 1.21 -8.03
CA ASP A 336 -22.93 2.13 -7.59
C ASP A 336 -22.39 3.46 -7.01
N LEU A 337 -21.07 3.67 -7.04
CA LEU A 337 -20.41 4.88 -6.55
C LEU A 337 -19.74 5.67 -7.69
N LEU A 338 -19.73 6.99 -7.54
CA LEU A 338 -18.93 7.92 -8.32
C LEU A 338 -17.90 8.59 -7.42
N TYR A 339 -16.62 8.35 -7.72
CA TYR A 339 -15.48 8.99 -7.08
C TYR A 339 -15.05 10.21 -7.90
N LYS A 340 -15.12 11.39 -7.32
CA LYS A 340 -14.67 12.65 -7.93
C LYS A 340 -13.48 13.21 -7.16
N PHE A 341 -12.37 13.39 -7.85
CA PHE A 341 -11.20 14.08 -7.31
C PHE A 341 -11.04 15.42 -7.99
N SER A 342 -10.91 16.49 -7.21
CA SER A 342 -10.77 17.85 -7.74
C SER A 342 -9.74 18.66 -6.96
N GLU A 343 -8.98 19.52 -7.63
CA GLU A 343 -8.12 20.49 -6.97
C GLU A 343 -8.89 21.77 -6.63
N VAL A 344 -9.10 22.06 -5.35
CA VAL A 344 -9.80 23.23 -4.84
C VAL A 344 -8.94 23.91 -3.78
N SER A 345 -8.61 25.19 -3.98
CA SER A 345 -7.78 25.97 -3.05
C SER A 345 -6.43 25.30 -2.74
N ASP A 346 -5.72 24.88 -3.80
CA ASP A 346 -4.41 24.21 -3.74
C ASP A 346 -4.40 22.88 -2.96
N GLN A 347 -5.56 22.20 -2.89
CA GLN A 347 -5.69 20.90 -2.24
C GLN A 347 -6.57 19.96 -3.08
N ILE A 348 -6.26 18.67 -3.06
CA ILE A 348 -7.11 17.62 -3.61
C ILE A 348 -8.26 17.37 -2.65
N ARG A 349 -9.49 17.49 -3.17
CA ARG A 349 -10.73 17.08 -2.53
C ARG A 349 -11.25 15.81 -3.16
N LEU A 350 -11.85 14.96 -2.33
CA LEU A 350 -12.55 13.75 -2.73
C LEU A 350 -14.03 13.91 -2.40
N GLU A 351 -14.88 13.67 -3.39
CA GLU A 351 -16.33 13.53 -3.24
C GLU A 351 -16.72 12.12 -3.68
N VAL A 352 -17.57 11.45 -2.89
CA VAL A 352 -18.10 10.12 -3.21
C VAL A 352 -19.62 10.20 -3.16
N THR A 353 -20.28 9.86 -4.26
CA THR A 353 -21.74 9.92 -4.38
C THR A 353 -22.29 8.60 -4.92
N ASN A 354 -23.54 8.28 -4.60
CA ASN A 354 -24.24 7.14 -5.19
C ASN A 354 -24.79 7.56 -6.56
N ILE A 355 -24.84 6.64 -7.52
CA ILE A 355 -25.28 6.91 -8.91
C ILE A 355 -26.34 5.94 -9.44
#